data_AF-A0A7S4I2W9-F1
#
_entry.id   AF-A0A7S4I2W9-F1
#
_cell.length_a   1.000
_cell.length_b   1.000
_cell.length_c   1.000
_cell.angle_alpha   90.00
_cell.angle_beta   90.00
_cell.angle_gamma   90.00
#
_symmetry.space_group_name_H-M   'P 1'
#
loop_
_entity.id
_entity.type
_entity.pdbx_description
1 polymer ?
#
loop_
_entity_poly.entity_id
_entity_poly.type
_entity_poly.pdbx_seq_one_letter_code
_entity_poly.pdbx_strand_id
1 'polypeptide(L)'
;MGQGVAWMVNYLNQSPTKFAEEILVVAPDHLPEAKHNAMKRMGVRCILVPFSTWWTLVDQQAFHGVEEKDLPPDHFSFHPELRQHLENDKEQWENIFVHPVFDTNVMAGNGTIALEVFEDLPSLDAVIIPYGGGALSCGIAAGIRVKKPDARMYVTAKK
;
A
#
# COMPACT_ATOMS: atom_id res chain seq x y z
N MET A 1 4.18 2.49 5.84
CA MET A 1 3.15 1.85 4.99
C MET A 1 1.69 2.11 5.43
N GLY A 2 1.40 2.63 6.63
CA GLY A 2 0.02 2.99 6.99
C GLY A 2 -0.57 4.07 6.07
N GLN A 3 0.20 5.12 5.76
CA GLN A 3 -0.23 6.20 4.86
C GLN A 3 -0.49 5.72 3.42
N GLY A 4 0.31 4.78 2.89
CA GLY A 4 0.05 4.18 1.57
C GLY A 4 -1.31 3.48 1.47
N VAL A 5 -1.69 2.70 2.48
CA VAL A 5 -3.02 2.06 2.52
C VAL A 5 -4.11 3.11 2.67
N ALA A 6 -3.92 4.10 3.56
CA ALA A 6 -4.90 5.15 3.78
C ALA A 6 -5.16 5.98 2.51
N TRP A 7 -4.10 6.28 1.76
CA TRP A 7 -4.17 6.95 0.48
C TRP A 7 -4.97 6.15 -0.53
N MET A 8 -4.69 4.85 -0.67
CA MET A 8 -5.42 3.98 -1.59
C MET A 8 -6.91 3.95 -1.27
N VAL A 9 -7.26 3.77 0.01
CA VAL A 9 -8.66 3.73 0.44
C VAL A 9 -9.37 5.04 0.13
N ASN A 10 -8.73 6.16 0.44
CA ASN A 10 -9.29 7.47 0.14
C ASN A 10 -9.42 7.68 -1.38
N TYR A 11 -8.43 7.26 -2.16
CA TYR A 11 -8.46 7.34 -3.62
C TYR A 11 -9.62 6.53 -4.22
N LEU A 12 -9.82 5.29 -3.77
CA LEU A 12 -10.92 4.43 -4.21
C LEU A 12 -12.28 5.00 -3.80
N ASN A 13 -12.42 5.50 -2.58
CA ASN A 13 -13.67 6.09 -2.08
C ASN A 13 -14.08 7.40 -2.77
N GLN A 14 -13.11 8.17 -3.27
CA GLN A 14 -13.35 9.42 -4.01
C GLN A 14 -13.61 9.20 -5.50
N SER A 15 -13.47 7.96 -5.98
CA SER A 15 -13.62 7.66 -7.39
C SER A 15 -15.09 7.80 -7.82
N PRO A 16 -15.40 8.45 -8.96
CA PRO A 16 -16.78 8.67 -9.41
C PRO A 16 -17.50 7.37 -9.81
N THR A 17 -16.74 6.30 -10.07
CA THR A 17 -17.26 4.96 -10.29
C THR A 17 -17.01 4.14 -9.02
N LYS A 18 -18.02 3.40 -8.56
CA LYS A 18 -17.85 2.46 -7.45
C LYS A 18 -17.25 1.16 -8.02
N PHE A 19 -15.98 0.91 -7.70
CA PHE A 19 -15.21 -0.20 -8.29
C PHE A 19 -15.28 -1.49 -7.48
N ALA A 20 -15.51 -1.38 -6.18
CA ALA A 20 -15.69 -2.53 -5.31
C ALA A 20 -16.71 -2.26 -4.21
N GLU A 21 -17.37 -3.33 -3.78
CA GLU A 21 -18.23 -3.33 -2.60
C GLU A 21 -17.38 -3.29 -1.32
N GLU A 22 -16.25 -4.00 -1.30
CA GLU A 22 -15.29 -4.00 -0.18
C GLU A 22 -13.83 -3.76 -0.65
N ILE A 23 -13.07 -3.01 0.16
CA ILE A 23 -11.61 -2.88 -0.01
C ILE A 23 -10.93 -3.90 0.91
N LEU A 24 -10.07 -4.73 0.33
CA LEU A 24 -9.46 -5.86 1.03
C LEU A 24 -7.93 -5.74 1.06
N VAL A 25 -7.38 -5.88 2.27
CA VAL A 25 -5.93 -5.87 2.49
C VAL A 25 -5.51 -7.18 3.15
N VAL A 26 -4.65 -7.94 2.46
CA VAL A 26 -3.96 -9.09 3.07
C VAL A 26 -2.67 -8.61 3.73
N ALA A 27 -2.50 -8.94 5.00
CA ALA A 27 -1.40 -8.49 5.84
C ALA A 27 -0.81 -9.66 6.64
N PRO A 28 0.46 -9.56 7.08
CA PRO A 28 1.03 -10.59 7.93
C PRO A 28 0.38 -10.59 9.32
N ASP A 29 0.31 -11.77 9.94
CA ASP A 29 -0.26 -12.04 11.26
C ASP A 29 0.25 -11.16 12.41
N HIS A 30 1.50 -10.72 12.34
CA HIS A 30 2.13 -9.82 13.32
C HIS A 30 1.97 -8.34 12.96
N LEU A 31 1.01 -8.00 12.11
CA LEU A 31 0.60 -6.62 11.83
C LEU A 31 0.34 -5.87 13.16
N PRO A 32 1.00 -4.72 13.40
CA PRO A 32 0.74 -3.94 14.61
C PRO A 32 -0.73 -3.55 14.75
N GLU A 33 -1.28 -3.73 15.94
CA GLU A 33 -2.70 -3.52 16.23
C GLU A 33 -3.17 -2.10 15.84
N ALA A 34 -2.34 -1.10 16.07
CA ALA A 34 -2.62 0.29 15.68
C ALA A 34 -2.90 0.43 14.17
N LYS A 35 -2.16 -0.30 13.32
CA LYS A 35 -2.36 -0.29 11.87
C LYS A 35 -3.63 -1.06 11.50
N HIS A 36 -3.88 -2.20 12.15
CA HIS A 36 -5.11 -2.97 11.94
C HIS A 36 -6.37 -2.17 12.31
N ASN A 37 -6.37 -1.51 13.47
CA ASN A 37 -7.47 -0.68 13.94
C ASN A 37 -7.68 0.54 13.04
N ALA A 38 -6.62 1.12 12.49
CA ALA A 38 -6.73 2.19 11.50
C ALA A 38 -7.45 1.73 10.23
N MET A 39 -7.06 0.58 9.67
CA MET A 39 -7.72 0.01 8.49
C MET A 39 -9.20 -0.27 8.74
N LYS A 40 -9.55 -0.86 9.90
CA LYS A 40 -10.96 -1.09 10.28
C LYS A 40 -11.78 0.20 10.32
N ARG A 41 -11.23 1.29 10.89
CA ARG A 41 -11.92 2.59 10.94
C ARG A 41 -12.17 3.18 9.55
N MET A 42 -11.39 2.78 8.56
CA MET A 42 -11.53 3.22 7.17
C MET A 42 -12.44 2.32 6.33
N GLY A 43 -13.11 1.33 6.95
CA GLY A 43 -13.96 0.38 6.23
C GLY A 43 -13.18 -0.69 5.46
N VAL A 44 -11.87 -0.83 5.70
CA VAL A 44 -11.05 -1.87 5.06
C VAL A 44 -11.23 -3.18 5.80
N ARG A 45 -11.59 -4.23 5.06
CA ARG A 45 -11.50 -5.59 5.55
C ARG A 45 -10.04 -6.03 5.47
N CYS A 46 -9.48 -6.49 6.59
CA CYS A 46 -8.09 -6.94 6.66
C CYS A 46 -8.04 -8.43 6.97
N ILE A 47 -7.38 -9.21 6.11
CA ILE A 47 -7.14 -10.63 6.31
C ILE A 47 -5.70 -10.79 6.78
N LEU A 48 -5.53 -11.43 7.94
CA LEU A 48 -4.23 -11.72 8.51
C LEU A 48 -3.83 -13.15 8.14
N VAL A 49 -2.65 -13.32 7.54
CA VAL A 49 -2.09 -14.63 7.17
C VAL A 49 -0.67 -14.77 7.72
N PRO A 50 -0.12 -15.99 7.87
CA PRO A 50 1.27 -16.18 8.27
C PRO A 50 2.23 -15.38 7.37
N PHE A 51 3.30 -14.82 7.94
CA PHE A 51 4.25 -13.99 7.19
C PHE A 51 4.77 -14.67 5.91
N SER A 52 5.07 -15.97 5.98
CA SER A 52 5.53 -16.74 4.82
C SER A 52 4.51 -16.74 3.69
N THR A 53 3.22 -16.94 4.02
CA THR A 53 2.12 -16.87 3.06
C THR A 53 2.00 -15.46 2.48
N TRP A 54 2.00 -14.45 3.35
CA TRP A 54 1.94 -13.05 2.91
C TRP A 54 3.09 -12.68 1.97
N TRP A 55 4.32 -13.12 2.27
CA TRP A 55 5.48 -12.85 1.42
C TRP A 55 5.37 -13.52 0.06
N THR A 56 4.89 -14.76 -0.01
CA THR A 56 4.61 -15.45 -1.28
C THR A 56 3.62 -14.67 -2.14
N LEU A 57 2.55 -14.14 -1.54
CA LEU A 57 1.55 -13.33 -2.25
C LEU A 57 2.15 -12.04 -2.83
N VAL A 58 2.99 -11.37 -2.03
CA VAL A 58 3.69 -10.14 -2.44
C VAL A 58 4.69 -10.41 -3.56
N ASP A 59 5.44 -11.50 -3.49
CA ASP A 59 6.48 -11.84 -4.47
C ASP A 59 5.88 -12.30 -5.80
N GLN A 60 4.87 -13.17 -5.74
CA GLN A 60 4.21 -13.70 -6.93
C GLN A 60 3.25 -12.69 -7.57
N GLN A 61 2.96 -11.58 -6.88
CA GLN A 61 1.90 -10.65 -7.26
C GLN A 61 0.56 -11.35 -7.55
N ALA A 62 0.35 -12.50 -6.91
CA ALA A 62 -0.70 -13.44 -7.23
C ALA A 62 -1.15 -14.18 -5.97
N PHE A 63 -2.40 -14.63 -5.98
CA PHE A 63 -3.09 -15.18 -4.81
C PHE A 63 -2.96 -16.69 -4.63
N HIS A 64 -1.96 -17.31 -5.24
CA HIS A 64 -1.84 -18.76 -5.23
C HIS A 64 -1.44 -19.29 -3.84
N GLY A 65 -2.25 -20.20 -3.29
CA GLY A 65 -1.92 -20.94 -2.07
C GLY A 65 -2.51 -20.42 -0.76
N VAL A 66 -3.45 -19.46 -0.78
CA VAL A 66 -4.34 -19.23 0.37
C VAL A 66 -5.55 -20.15 0.22
N GLU A 67 -5.91 -20.88 1.28
CA GLU A 67 -7.07 -21.78 1.25
C GLU A 67 -8.33 -20.98 0.89
N GLU A 68 -9.05 -21.43 -0.14
CA GLU A 68 -10.24 -20.77 -0.70
C GLU A 68 -11.29 -20.43 0.37
N LYS A 69 -11.40 -21.26 1.42
CA LYS A 69 -12.29 -21.04 2.57
C LYS A 69 -12.02 -19.77 3.37
N ASP A 70 -10.80 -19.25 3.30
CA ASP A 70 -10.36 -18.05 4.01
C ASP A 70 -10.42 -16.79 3.11
N LEU A 71 -10.73 -16.99 1.82
CA LEU A 71 -10.94 -15.94 0.82
C LEU A 71 -12.46 -15.72 0.60
N PRO A 72 -12.92 -14.51 0.23
CA PRO A 72 -14.28 -14.33 -0.26
C PRO A 72 -14.54 -15.20 -1.53
N PRO A 73 -15.80 -15.57 -1.81
CA PRO A 73 -16.17 -16.46 -2.91
C PRO A 73 -15.74 -15.98 -4.31
N ASP A 74 -15.41 -14.69 -4.42
CA ASP A 74 -15.12 -14.02 -5.68
C ASP A 74 -13.66 -13.59 -5.69
N HIS A 75 -12.91 -14.26 -6.55
CA HIS A 75 -11.47 -14.22 -6.65
C HIS A 75 -10.91 -12.80 -6.71
N PHE A 76 -9.89 -12.55 -5.90
CA PHE A 76 -9.15 -11.30 -5.90
C PHE A 76 -8.52 -11.05 -7.26
N SER A 77 -8.70 -9.83 -7.76
CA SER A 77 -7.97 -9.39 -8.94
C SER A 77 -6.84 -8.44 -8.50
N PHE A 78 -5.61 -8.75 -8.91
CA PHE A 78 -4.44 -7.90 -8.70
C PHE A 78 -4.30 -6.93 -9.88
N HIS A 79 -4.24 -5.62 -9.58
CA HIS A 79 -4.23 -4.59 -10.61
C HIS A 79 -3.08 -3.62 -10.41
N PRO A 80 -1.91 -3.86 -11.03
CA PRO A 80 -0.78 -2.95 -10.95
C PRO A 80 -1.08 -1.59 -11.59
N GLU A 81 -2.07 -1.53 -12.49
CA GLU A 81 -2.46 -0.35 -13.24
C GLU A 81 -3.91 0.08 -12.93
N LEU A 82 -4.30 0.03 -11.65
CA LEU A 82 -5.61 0.48 -11.16
C LEU A 82 -6.04 1.80 -11.85
N ARG A 83 -5.16 2.81 -11.91
CA ARG A 83 -5.45 4.11 -12.55
C ARG A 83 -5.91 4.01 -14.01
N GLN A 84 -5.28 3.17 -14.83
CA GLN A 84 -5.64 3.05 -16.25
C GLN A 84 -6.98 2.33 -16.45
N HIS A 85 -7.32 1.40 -15.55
CA HIS A 85 -8.63 0.72 -15.57
C HIS A 85 -9.74 1.59 -14.97
N LEU A 86 -9.46 2.42 -13.95
CA LEU A 86 -10.42 3.35 -13.36
C LEU A 86 -10.96 4.38 -14.38
N GLU A 87 -10.15 4.73 -15.38
CA GLU A 87 -10.53 5.69 -16.43
C GLU A 87 -11.17 5.01 -17.66
N ASN A 88 -10.93 3.71 -17.89
CA ASN A 88 -11.29 3.03 -19.15
C ASN A 88 -12.29 1.87 -18.99
N ASP A 89 -12.39 1.22 -17.84
CA ASP A 89 -13.23 0.04 -17.63
C ASP A 89 -14.42 0.30 -16.69
N LYS A 90 -15.60 -0.16 -17.13
CA LYS A 90 -16.87 -0.13 -16.38
C LYS A 90 -17.07 -1.38 -15.51
N GLU A 91 -16.06 -2.23 -15.41
CA GLU A 91 -16.18 -3.51 -14.73
C GLU A 91 -16.18 -3.30 -13.21
N GLN A 92 -17.24 -3.74 -12.55
CA GLN A 92 -17.35 -3.74 -11.09
C GLN A 92 -16.74 -5.03 -10.57
N TRP A 93 -15.88 -4.94 -9.57
CA TRP A 93 -15.30 -6.12 -8.92
C TRP A 93 -15.90 -6.25 -7.52
N GLU A 94 -15.94 -7.46 -6.98
CA GLU A 94 -16.43 -7.61 -5.60
C GLU A 94 -15.41 -7.09 -4.58
N ASN A 95 -14.13 -7.39 -4.80
CA ASN A 95 -13.03 -7.07 -3.90
C ASN A 95 -11.80 -6.56 -4.68
N ILE A 96 -11.13 -5.55 -4.14
CA ILE A 96 -9.83 -5.09 -4.66
C ILE A 96 -8.71 -5.48 -3.70
N PHE A 97 -7.64 -6.08 -4.24
CA PHE A 97 -6.39 -6.25 -3.52
C PHE A 97 -5.49 -5.02 -3.63
N VAL A 98 -5.12 -4.48 -2.48
CA VAL A 98 -4.10 -3.42 -2.41
C VAL A 98 -2.72 -4.04 -2.19
N HIS A 99 -1.90 -4.08 -3.24
CA HIS A 99 -0.54 -4.62 -3.13
C HIS A 99 0.34 -3.66 -2.32
N PRO A 100 0.99 -4.14 -1.24
CA PRO A 100 1.71 -3.25 -0.32
C PRO A 100 3.06 -2.73 -0.85
N VAL A 101 3.48 -3.10 -2.06
CA VAL A 101 4.84 -2.90 -2.57
C VAL A 101 4.83 -2.37 -4.00
N PHE A 102 4.23 -3.10 -4.94
CA PHE A 102 4.21 -2.75 -6.37
C PHE A 102 2.94 -2.02 -6.78
N ASP A 103 2.51 -1.06 -5.96
CA ASP A 103 1.36 -0.22 -6.25
C ASP A 103 1.75 1.26 -6.17
N THR A 104 1.54 1.98 -7.28
CA THR A 104 1.94 3.38 -7.42
C THR A 104 1.16 4.32 -6.50
N ASN A 105 -0.12 4.02 -6.22
CA ASN A 105 -0.92 4.81 -5.28
C ASN A 105 -0.48 4.54 -3.83
N VAL A 106 -0.12 3.29 -3.49
CA VAL A 106 0.47 2.99 -2.18
C VAL A 106 1.82 3.70 -2.01
N MET A 107 2.66 3.72 -3.04
CA MET A 107 3.92 4.48 -3.01
C MET A 107 3.68 5.99 -2.90
N ALA A 108 2.73 6.55 -3.65
CA ALA A 108 2.35 7.96 -3.56
C ALA A 108 1.89 8.33 -2.14
N GLY A 109 1.02 7.51 -1.54
CA GLY A 109 0.60 7.68 -0.16
C GLY A 109 1.72 7.49 0.87
N ASN A 110 2.75 6.70 0.59
CA ASN A 110 3.95 6.70 1.45
C ASN A 110 4.81 7.95 1.24
N GLY A 111 4.75 8.57 0.06
CA GLY A 111 5.46 9.79 -0.26
C GLY A 111 4.97 11.02 0.50
N THR A 112 3.75 11.01 1.03
CA THR A 112 3.24 12.12 1.87
C THR A 112 4.05 12.30 3.16
N ILE A 113 4.70 11.24 3.66
CA ILE A 113 5.67 11.34 4.77
C ILE A 113 6.78 12.34 4.45
N ALA A 114 7.21 12.45 3.18
CA ALA A 114 8.22 13.44 2.80
C ALA A 114 7.72 14.88 3.01
N LEU A 115 6.42 15.13 2.78
CA LEU A 115 5.82 16.44 2.99
C LEU A 115 5.88 16.80 4.48
N GLU A 116 5.44 15.89 5.35
CA GLU A 116 5.51 16.04 6.81
C GLU A 116 6.95 16.29 7.29
N VAL A 117 7.92 15.52 6.78
CA VAL A 117 9.35 15.72 7.10
C VAL A 117 9.84 17.12 6.74
N PHE A 118 9.40 17.70 5.60
CA PHE A 118 9.81 19.05 5.24
C PHE A 118 9.00 20.16 5.92
N GLU A 119 7.81 19.85 6.44
CA GLU A 119 7.08 20.78 7.32
C GLU A 119 7.82 20.91 8.65
N ASP A 120 8.26 19.79 9.22
CA ASP A 120 8.97 19.76 10.50
C ASP A 120 10.46 20.16 10.38
N LEU A 121 11.12 19.77 9.28
CA LEU A 121 12.55 20.03 9.04
C LEU A 121 12.80 20.50 7.60
N PRO A 122 12.55 21.80 7.30
CA PRO A 122 12.75 22.36 5.95
C PRO A 122 14.19 22.24 5.43
N SER A 123 15.18 22.18 6.33
CA SER A 123 16.61 22.12 6.00
C SER A 123 17.17 20.71 5.79
N LEU A 124 16.34 19.66 5.81
CA LEU A 124 16.73 18.24 5.73
C LEU A 124 17.95 17.97 4.82
N ASP A 125 19.04 17.43 5.36
CA ASP A 125 20.24 17.08 4.56
C ASP A 125 20.34 15.58 4.26
N ALA A 126 19.76 14.75 5.13
CA ALA A 126 19.74 13.31 4.96
C ALA A 126 18.56 12.65 5.67
N VAL A 127 18.11 11.51 5.16
CA VAL A 127 17.10 10.65 5.78
C VAL A 127 17.56 9.19 5.79
N ILE A 128 17.19 8.46 6.83
CA ILE A 128 17.34 7.00 6.91
C ILE A 128 15.94 6.39 6.91
N ILE A 129 15.68 5.45 6.00
CA ILE A 129 14.36 4.87 5.79
C ILE A 129 14.43 3.35 5.92
N PRO A 130 13.55 2.68 6.69
CA PRO A 130 13.52 1.23 6.73
C PRO A 130 13.11 0.65 5.37
N TYR A 131 13.76 -0.44 4.99
CA TYR A 131 13.55 -1.18 3.74
C TYR A 131 13.02 -2.58 4.04
N GLY A 132 11.87 -2.87 3.44
CA GLY A 132 11.28 -4.21 3.36
C GLY A 132 11.11 -4.58 1.90
N GLY A 133 9.91 -4.42 1.36
CA GLY A 133 9.66 -4.54 -0.10
C GLY A 133 9.99 -3.29 -0.93
N GLY A 134 10.23 -2.15 -0.28
CA GLY A 134 10.69 -0.92 -0.94
C GLY A 134 9.63 0.16 -1.20
N ALA A 135 8.32 -0.12 -1.16
CA ALA A 135 7.30 0.91 -1.40
C ALA A 135 7.40 2.14 -0.48
N LEU A 136 7.76 1.93 0.79
CA LEU A 136 7.93 3.02 1.74
C LEU A 136 9.12 3.90 1.36
N SER A 137 10.29 3.30 1.13
CA SER A 137 11.51 4.01 0.77
C SER A 137 11.41 4.68 -0.58
N CYS A 138 10.83 4.01 -1.58
CA CYS A 138 10.63 4.57 -2.91
C CYS A 138 9.63 5.74 -2.88
N GLY A 139 8.52 5.62 -2.16
CA GLY A 139 7.53 6.70 -2.00
C GLY A 139 8.14 7.94 -1.34
N ILE A 140 8.80 7.76 -0.18
CA ILE A 140 9.46 8.87 0.53
C ILE A 140 10.56 9.48 -0.35
N ALA A 141 11.39 8.66 -0.99
CA ALA A 141 12.46 9.14 -1.84
C ALA A 141 11.94 9.95 -3.02
N ALA A 142 10.84 9.53 -3.65
CA ALA A 142 10.18 10.28 -4.71
C ALA A 142 9.71 11.66 -4.20
N GLY A 143 9.03 11.71 -3.04
CA GLY A 143 8.61 12.96 -2.42
C GLY A 143 9.78 13.89 -2.07
N ILE A 144 10.88 13.32 -1.55
CA ILE A 144 12.09 14.09 -1.21
C ILE A 144 12.77 14.66 -2.44
N ARG A 145 12.93 13.86 -3.49
CA ARG A 145 13.64 14.23 -4.72
C ARG A 145 12.97 15.41 -5.43
N VAL A 146 11.66 15.57 -5.30
CA VAL A 146 10.93 16.74 -5.85
C VAL A 146 11.31 18.04 -5.14
N LYS A 147 11.52 18.01 -3.81
CA LYS A 147 11.70 19.24 -3.00
C LYS A 147 13.17 19.56 -2.71
N LYS A 148 14.03 18.56 -2.51
CA LYS A 148 15.48 18.73 -2.31
C LYS A 148 16.26 17.60 -2.98
N PRO A 149 16.63 17.76 -4.27
CA PRO A 149 17.32 16.72 -5.02
C PRO A 149 18.65 16.27 -4.42
N ASP A 150 19.34 17.16 -3.70
CA ASP A 150 20.67 16.87 -3.13
C ASP A 150 20.62 16.20 -1.74
N ALA A 151 19.42 16.01 -1.17
CA ALA A 151 19.28 15.32 0.11
C ALA A 151 19.73 13.85 0.00
N ARG A 152 20.55 13.41 0.96
CA ARG A 152 21.08 12.04 0.99
C ARG A 152 20.03 11.08 1.53
N MET A 153 19.85 9.95 0.87
CA MET A 153 18.85 8.95 1.26
C MET A 153 19.54 7.62 1.51
N TYR A 154 19.37 7.10 2.72
CA TYR A 154 19.89 5.81 3.13
C TYR A 154 18.75 4.88 3.45
N VAL A 155 18.93 3.61 3.12
CA VAL A 155 18.00 2.56 3.50
C VAL A 155 18.62 1.66 4.57
N THR A 156 17.80 1.19 5.50
CA THR A 156 18.20 0.21 6.51
C THR A 156 17.30 -1.01 6.44
N ALA A 157 17.89 -2.20 6.46
CA ALA A 157 17.16 -3.47 6.50
C ALA A 157 17.64 -4.26 7.72
N LYS A 158 16.75 -5.07 8.29
CA LYS A 158 17.12 -5.99 9.37
C LYS A 158 18.04 -7.06 8.77
N LYS A 159 19.17 -7.32 9.45
CA LYS A 159 20.05 -8.45 9.11
C LYS A 159 19.35 -9.78 9.31
#